data_AF-A0A6I4T3K7-F1
#
_entry.id   AF-A0A6I4T3K7-F1
#
_cell.length_a   1.000
_cell.length_b   1.000
_cell.length_c   1.000
_cell.angle_alpha   90.00
_cell.angle_beta   90.00
_cell.angle_gamma   90.00
#
_symmetry.space_group_name_H-M   'P 1'
#
loop_
_entity.id
_entity.type
_entity.pdbx_description
1 polymer ?
#
loop_
_entity_poly.entity_id
_entity_poly.type
_entity_poly.pdbx_seq_one_letter_code
_entity_poly.pdbx_strand_id
1 'polypeptide(L)'
;MAGDGSVTTLPREIDFSANRDASPERMDRAMLYLLGQIRVAQAQVKSYETVIDELRALGLSRVAEALTPVFIQAQSDAKAINRIYQDLLGSDALDAYLPRDEAAAAHALLAPLASPVLTGMPTAPTPAGGNNSTRIATTAFVLGEIANIVGAAPDSLNSFQEFADALGEDPNFATTILGALATKAEKDRVIAAAGTSGTQAPDADSTDIWALLGLTGNVTIGPATGSPRDGQTLLMRIRDDGTARSLAWHSSYRAIGFPLPDATEPGKLLYIGGKWNAGDAKWDMLPAASEE
;
A
#
# COMPACT_ATOMS: atom_id res chain seq x y z
N MET A 1 91.91 -66.18 -7.28
CA MET A 1 92.44 -67.55 -7.33
C MET A 1 93.43 -67.58 -8.48
N ALA A 2 94.72 -67.69 -8.14
CA ALA A 2 95.54 -68.84 -8.51
C ALA A 2 95.60 -68.99 -10.04
N GLY A 3 96.64 -68.51 -10.70
CA GLY A 3 97.94 -69.15 -10.60
C GLY A 3 97.98 -70.24 -11.67
N ASP A 4 98.34 -69.86 -12.88
CA ASP A 4 98.86 -70.74 -13.92
C ASP A 4 99.57 -69.83 -14.93
N GLY A 5 100.87 -69.58 -14.83
CA GLY A 5 101.84 -70.67 -14.86
C GLY A 5 102.07 -71.17 -16.30
N SER A 6 101.44 -70.58 -17.32
CA SER A 6 101.88 -70.80 -18.69
C SER A 6 103.21 -70.08 -18.88
N VAL A 7 104.28 -70.76 -18.51
CA VAL A 7 105.60 -70.59 -19.10
C VAL A 7 105.35 -70.64 -20.61
N THR A 8 105.19 -69.47 -21.22
CA THR A 8 105.19 -69.33 -22.67
C THR A 8 106.59 -69.73 -23.06
N THR A 9 106.78 -71.04 -23.30
CA THR A 9 108.03 -71.60 -23.80
C THR A 9 108.38 -70.77 -25.02
N LEU A 10 109.32 -69.84 -24.86
CA LEU A 10 109.73 -68.99 -25.95
C LEU A 10 110.17 -69.94 -27.07
N PRO A 11 109.70 -69.74 -28.32
CA PRO A 11 110.14 -70.57 -29.43
C PRO A 11 111.66 -70.70 -29.41
N ARG A 12 112.20 -71.88 -29.73
CA ARG A 12 113.66 -72.19 -29.63
C ARG A 12 114.55 -71.14 -30.33
N GLU A 13 113.98 -70.42 -31.27
CA GLU A 13 114.60 -69.33 -32.03
C GLU A 13 114.95 -68.11 -31.16
N ILE A 14 114.24 -67.85 -30.05
CA ILE A 14 114.41 -66.68 -29.17
C ILE A 14 114.94 -67.05 -27.76
N ASP A 15 114.97 -68.34 -27.44
CA ASP A 15 115.57 -68.84 -26.20
C ASP A 15 117.10 -68.91 -26.32
N PHE A 16 117.77 -67.84 -25.86
CA PHE A 16 119.23 -67.74 -25.82
C PHE A 16 119.88 -68.52 -24.66
N SER A 17 119.08 -69.09 -23.76
CA SER A 17 119.57 -69.91 -22.65
C SER A 17 119.78 -71.38 -23.07
N ALA A 18 119.05 -71.86 -24.07
CA ALA A 18 119.15 -73.22 -24.59
C ALA A 18 120.25 -73.41 -25.66
N ASN A 19 120.65 -72.36 -26.39
CA ASN A 19 121.71 -72.43 -27.41
C ASN A 19 122.37 -71.06 -27.64
N ARG A 20 123.67 -70.96 -27.39
CA ARG A 20 124.47 -69.72 -27.39
C ARG A 20 124.99 -69.30 -28.77
N ASP A 21 124.78 -70.10 -29.82
CA ASP A 21 125.27 -69.79 -31.16
C ASP A 21 124.33 -68.82 -31.89
N ALA A 22 124.86 -67.64 -32.24
CA ALA A 22 124.16 -66.56 -32.95
C ALA A 22 124.35 -66.67 -34.48
N SER A 23 123.93 -67.78 -35.08
CA SER A 23 124.04 -67.93 -36.54
C SER A 23 123.10 -66.95 -37.28
N PRO A 24 123.49 -66.39 -38.43
CA PRO A 24 122.69 -65.42 -39.18
C PRO A 24 121.26 -65.90 -39.49
N GLU A 25 121.08 -67.18 -39.87
CA GLU A 25 119.78 -67.76 -40.23
C GLU A 25 118.85 -67.93 -39.01
N ARG A 26 119.42 -68.04 -37.81
CA ARG A 26 118.64 -68.13 -36.58
C ARG A 26 118.18 -66.74 -36.14
N MET A 27 119.04 -65.72 -36.26
CA MET A 27 118.65 -64.34 -36.02
C MET A 27 117.56 -63.88 -37.01
N ASP A 28 117.65 -64.29 -38.29
CA ASP A 28 116.63 -64.00 -39.30
C ASP A 28 115.26 -64.61 -38.95
N ARG A 29 115.23 -65.89 -38.55
CA ARG A 29 113.98 -66.55 -38.09
C ARG A 29 113.43 -65.97 -36.79
N ALA A 30 114.28 -65.61 -35.83
CA ALA A 30 113.85 -64.94 -34.61
C ALA A 30 113.26 -63.55 -34.90
N MET A 31 113.87 -62.81 -35.83
CA MET A 31 113.35 -61.52 -36.30
C MET A 31 111.99 -61.68 -37.00
N LEU A 32 111.83 -62.71 -37.85
CA LEU A 32 110.55 -63.01 -38.49
C LEU A 32 109.47 -63.38 -37.48
N TYR A 33 109.80 -64.14 -36.44
CA TYR A 33 108.85 -64.46 -35.37
C TYR A 33 108.44 -63.20 -34.59
N LEU A 34 109.41 -62.36 -34.23
CA LEU A 34 109.14 -61.08 -33.56
C LEU A 34 108.29 -60.15 -34.45
N LEU A 35 108.59 -60.07 -35.75
CA LEU A 35 107.78 -59.33 -36.73
C LEU A 35 106.36 -59.88 -36.85
N GLY A 36 106.19 -61.21 -36.79
CA GLY A 36 104.88 -61.87 -36.77
C GLY A 36 104.08 -61.52 -35.52
N GLN A 37 104.70 -61.60 -34.35
CA GLN A 37 104.08 -61.22 -33.07
C GLN A 37 103.73 -59.73 -33.03
N ILE A 38 104.62 -58.86 -33.55
CA ILE A 38 104.34 -57.42 -33.69
C ILE A 38 103.14 -57.19 -34.62
N ARG A 39 103.04 -57.92 -35.74
CA ARG A 39 101.91 -57.78 -36.66
C ARG A 39 100.59 -58.24 -36.04
N VAL A 40 100.61 -59.33 -35.27
CA VAL A 40 99.42 -59.81 -34.53
C VAL A 40 99.02 -58.81 -33.45
N ALA A 41 99.99 -58.27 -32.70
CA ALA A 41 99.74 -57.22 -31.72
C ALA A 41 99.18 -55.95 -32.39
N GLN A 42 99.71 -55.54 -33.54
CA GLN A 42 99.21 -54.40 -34.32
C GLN A 42 97.81 -54.64 -34.88
N ALA A 43 97.41 -55.89 -35.16
CA ALA A 43 96.06 -56.22 -35.62
C ALA A 43 94.99 -56.15 -34.51
N GLN A 44 95.38 -56.36 -33.24
CA GLN A 44 94.48 -56.22 -32.09
C GLN A 44 94.39 -54.81 -31.54
N VAL A 45 95.35 -53.93 -31.86
CA VAL A 45 95.26 -52.50 -31.56
C VAL A 45 94.23 -51.89 -32.52
N LYS A 46 93.00 -51.67 -32.05
CA LYS A 46 92.01 -50.86 -32.78
C LYS A 46 92.68 -49.54 -33.16
N SER A 47 92.51 -49.11 -34.42
CA SER A 47 93.01 -47.80 -34.83
C SER A 47 92.35 -46.71 -33.98
N TYR A 48 93.08 -45.63 -33.71
CA TYR A 48 92.57 -44.52 -32.92
C TYR A 48 91.24 -43.99 -33.46
N GLU A 49 91.06 -43.98 -34.78
CA GLU A 49 89.82 -43.55 -35.45
C GLU A 49 88.61 -44.43 -35.06
N THR A 50 88.75 -45.76 -35.06
CA THR A 50 87.65 -46.65 -34.67
C THR A 50 87.27 -46.49 -33.20
N VAL A 51 88.26 -46.29 -32.33
CA VAL A 51 88.02 -46.02 -30.90
C VAL A 51 87.32 -44.67 -30.72
N ILE A 52 87.72 -43.64 -31.47
CA ILE A 52 87.08 -42.32 -31.46
C ILE A 52 85.61 -42.42 -31.92
N ASP A 53 85.31 -43.16 -32.98
CA ASP A 53 83.94 -43.30 -33.47
C ASP A 53 83.04 -44.12 -32.54
N GLU A 54 83.56 -45.19 -31.94
CA GLU A 54 82.83 -45.93 -30.88
C GLU A 54 82.58 -45.04 -29.65
N LEU A 55 83.57 -44.24 -29.23
CA LEU A 55 83.41 -43.28 -28.12
C LEU A 55 82.42 -42.16 -28.45
N ARG A 56 82.42 -41.66 -29.70
CA ARG A 56 81.42 -40.68 -30.16
C ARG A 56 80.02 -41.27 -30.19
N ALA A 57 79.85 -42.48 -30.72
CA ALA A 57 78.55 -43.15 -30.78
C ALA A 57 78.03 -43.49 -29.37
N LEU A 58 78.89 -44.01 -28.49
CA LEU A 58 78.54 -44.25 -27.10
C LEU A 58 78.24 -42.95 -26.34
N GLY A 59 79.00 -41.89 -26.61
CA GLY A 59 78.76 -40.55 -26.06
C GLY A 59 77.40 -40.01 -26.48
N LEU A 60 77.09 -40.04 -27.78
CA LEU A 60 75.79 -39.64 -28.33
C LEU A 60 74.65 -40.48 -27.75
N SER A 61 74.82 -41.80 -27.64
CA SER A 61 73.80 -42.68 -27.07
C SER A 61 73.57 -42.42 -25.59
N ARG A 62 74.63 -42.23 -24.79
CA ARG A 62 74.52 -41.92 -23.35
C ARG A 62 73.94 -40.53 -23.12
N VAL A 63 74.29 -39.56 -23.97
CA VAL A 63 73.70 -38.23 -23.95
C VAL A 63 72.21 -38.31 -24.30
N ALA A 64 71.82 -39.10 -25.30
CA ALA A 64 70.41 -39.31 -25.63
C ALA A 64 69.65 -40.00 -24.49
N GLU A 65 70.22 -41.04 -23.89
CA GLU A 65 69.64 -41.75 -22.75
C GLU A 65 69.46 -40.84 -21.52
N ALA A 66 70.42 -39.95 -21.26
CA ALA A 66 70.36 -39.00 -20.15
C ALA A 66 69.41 -37.82 -20.41
N LEU A 67 69.36 -37.30 -21.64
CA LEU A 67 68.57 -36.11 -21.97
C LEU A 67 67.09 -36.42 -22.25
N THR A 68 66.76 -37.64 -22.70
CA THR A 68 65.37 -38.03 -23.00
C THR A 68 64.43 -37.90 -21.80
N PRO A 69 64.72 -38.44 -20.60
CA PRO A 69 63.82 -38.28 -19.44
C PRO A 69 63.71 -36.83 -18.99
N VAL A 70 64.80 -36.05 -19.07
CA VAL A 70 64.80 -34.62 -18.73
C VAL A 70 63.90 -33.83 -19.67
N PHE A 71 63.95 -34.13 -20.97
CA PHE A 71 63.11 -33.47 -21.97
C PHE A 71 61.63 -33.82 -21.79
N ILE A 72 61.30 -35.08 -21.50
CA ILE A 72 59.93 -35.52 -21.21
C ILE A 72 59.40 -34.82 -19.96
N GLN A 73 60.21 -34.76 -18.90
CA GLN A 73 59.85 -34.06 -17.66
C GLN A 73 59.61 -32.57 -17.92
N ALA A 74 60.52 -31.89 -18.65
CA ALA A 74 60.38 -30.48 -18.98
C ALA A 74 59.12 -30.19 -19.82
N GLN A 75 58.75 -31.08 -20.76
CA GLN A 75 57.48 -30.95 -21.49
C GLN A 75 56.26 -31.15 -20.59
N SER A 76 56.32 -32.11 -19.67
CA SER A 76 55.27 -32.33 -18.68
C SER A 76 55.11 -31.13 -17.76
N ASP A 77 56.21 -30.56 -17.28
CA ASP A 77 56.22 -29.39 -16.41
C ASP A 77 55.69 -28.16 -17.14
N ALA A 78 56.11 -27.92 -18.39
CA ALA A 78 55.57 -26.83 -19.20
C ALA A 78 54.06 -26.97 -19.42
N LYS A 79 53.57 -28.21 -19.62
CA LYS A 79 52.13 -28.48 -19.75
C LYS A 79 51.40 -28.29 -18.43
N ALA A 80 51.99 -28.68 -17.30
CA ALA A 80 51.44 -28.46 -15.97
C ALA A 80 51.37 -26.96 -15.62
N ILE A 81 52.42 -26.20 -15.91
CA ILE A 81 52.46 -24.74 -15.76
C ILE A 81 51.40 -24.07 -16.64
N ASN A 82 51.25 -24.50 -17.90
CA ASN A 82 50.22 -23.95 -18.78
C ASN A 82 48.81 -24.29 -18.28
N ARG A 83 48.59 -25.52 -17.77
CA ARG A 83 47.33 -25.85 -17.08
C ARG A 83 47.09 -24.94 -15.88
N ILE A 84 48.08 -24.76 -15.00
CA ILE A 84 47.97 -23.84 -13.86
C ILE A 84 47.70 -22.41 -14.31
N TYR A 85 48.30 -21.96 -15.40
CA TYR A 85 48.08 -20.62 -15.96
C TYR A 85 46.67 -20.47 -16.55
N GLN A 86 46.18 -21.48 -17.27
CA GLN A 86 44.81 -21.51 -17.78
C GLN A 86 43.79 -21.67 -16.65
N ASP A 87 44.10 -22.45 -15.62
CA ASP A 87 43.32 -22.53 -14.40
C ASP A 87 43.32 -21.16 -13.74
N LEU A 88 44.44 -20.48 -13.52
CA LEU A 88 44.47 -19.15 -12.90
C LEU A 88 43.69 -18.09 -13.71
N LEU A 89 43.83 -18.08 -15.04
CA LEU A 89 43.12 -17.14 -15.93
C LEU A 89 41.63 -17.47 -16.11
N GLY A 90 41.29 -18.76 -16.13
CA GLY A 90 39.92 -19.25 -16.27
C GLY A 90 39.24 -19.52 -14.93
N SER A 91 39.94 -19.32 -13.81
CA SER A 91 39.41 -19.62 -12.50
C SER A 91 38.50 -18.50 -12.04
N ASP A 92 37.23 -18.85 -12.08
CA ASP A 92 36.26 -18.63 -11.02
C ASP A 92 36.80 -18.94 -9.59
N ALA A 93 38.07 -19.23 -9.35
CA ALA A 93 38.62 -19.50 -8.00
C ALA A 93 38.78 -18.21 -7.19
N LEU A 94 38.89 -17.04 -7.85
CA LEU A 94 38.71 -15.76 -7.16
C LEU A 94 37.22 -15.52 -6.84
N ASP A 95 36.31 -15.97 -7.72
CA ASP A 95 34.84 -15.88 -7.56
C ASP A 95 34.27 -16.94 -6.59
N ALA A 96 34.99 -18.02 -6.34
CA ALA A 96 34.67 -19.05 -5.35
C ALA A 96 35.10 -18.64 -3.93
N TYR A 97 36.02 -17.67 -3.80
CA TYR A 97 36.54 -17.21 -2.50
C TYR A 97 36.04 -15.81 -2.12
N LEU A 98 35.76 -14.95 -3.08
CA LEU A 98 34.97 -13.74 -2.89
C LEU A 98 33.56 -14.09 -3.36
N PRO A 99 32.53 -14.06 -2.51
CA PRO A 99 31.17 -14.32 -2.94
C PRO A 99 30.70 -13.14 -3.78
N ARG A 100 31.20 -13.00 -5.02
CA ARG A 100 30.78 -11.96 -5.95
C ARG A 100 29.35 -12.20 -6.37
N ASP A 101 28.91 -13.46 -6.44
CA ASP A 101 27.53 -13.80 -6.70
C ASP A 101 26.61 -13.45 -5.53
N GLU A 102 27.02 -13.70 -4.27
CA GLU A 102 26.21 -13.30 -3.11
C GLU A 102 26.28 -11.78 -2.87
N ALA A 103 27.42 -11.14 -3.13
CA ALA A 103 27.56 -9.69 -3.05
C ALA A 103 26.79 -8.99 -4.18
N ALA A 104 26.78 -9.56 -5.39
CA ALA A 104 25.97 -9.09 -6.51
C ALA A 104 24.47 -9.34 -6.25
N ALA A 105 24.11 -10.49 -5.67
CA ALA A 105 22.75 -10.77 -5.24
C ALA A 105 22.31 -9.83 -4.10
N ALA A 106 23.18 -9.56 -3.13
CA ALA A 106 22.94 -8.60 -2.06
C ALA A 106 22.80 -7.17 -2.61
N HIS A 107 23.66 -6.76 -3.55
CA HIS A 107 23.53 -5.49 -4.26
C HIS A 107 22.24 -5.41 -5.09
N ALA A 108 21.79 -6.51 -5.68
CA ALA A 108 20.53 -6.57 -6.41
C ALA A 108 19.29 -6.41 -5.49
N LEU A 109 19.45 -6.65 -4.18
CA LEU A 109 18.42 -6.40 -3.16
C LEU A 109 18.46 -4.97 -2.61
N LEU A 110 19.52 -4.19 -2.86
CA LEU A 110 19.59 -2.79 -2.45
C LEU A 110 18.74 -1.92 -3.37
N ALA A 111 18.09 -0.92 -2.80
CA ALA A 111 17.40 0.09 -3.59
C ALA A 111 18.42 0.99 -4.34
N PRO A 112 18.10 1.46 -5.56
CA PRO A 112 18.93 2.44 -6.26
C PRO A 112 19.19 3.67 -5.40
N LEU A 113 20.43 4.15 -5.35
CA LEU A 113 20.80 5.33 -4.57
C LEU A 113 20.09 6.60 -5.08
N ALA A 114 19.97 6.73 -6.40
CA ALA A 114 19.25 7.81 -7.05
C ALA A 114 17.84 7.35 -7.39
N SER A 115 16.84 8.09 -6.93
CA SER A 115 15.42 7.85 -7.21
C SER A 115 14.97 6.39 -6.97
N PRO A 116 15.16 5.84 -5.77
CA PRO A 116 14.67 4.49 -5.45
C PRO A 116 13.15 4.41 -5.64
N VAL A 117 12.69 3.35 -6.29
CA VAL A 117 11.26 3.01 -6.32
C VAL A 117 10.92 2.31 -5.01
N LEU A 118 10.10 2.94 -4.17
CA LEU A 118 9.64 2.35 -2.92
C LEU A 118 8.45 1.42 -3.20
N THR A 119 8.57 0.13 -2.85
CA THR A 119 7.50 -0.87 -2.97
C THR A 119 7.18 -1.50 -1.61
N GLY A 120 6.01 -2.13 -1.46
CA GLY A 120 5.58 -2.71 -0.19
C GLY A 120 5.21 -1.66 0.87
N MET A 121 5.67 -1.86 2.12
CA MET A 121 5.44 -0.97 3.27
C MET A 121 6.76 -0.35 3.76
N PRO A 122 7.30 0.68 3.09
CA PRO A 122 8.55 1.32 3.48
C PRO A 122 8.40 2.03 4.84
N THR A 123 9.35 1.84 5.75
CA THR A 123 9.42 2.54 7.03
C THR A 123 10.45 3.65 6.99
N ALA A 124 10.14 4.80 7.58
CA ALA A 124 11.09 5.89 7.81
C ALA A 124 10.92 6.45 9.24
N PRO A 125 11.96 7.07 9.83
CA PRO A 125 11.81 7.73 11.13
C PRO A 125 10.79 8.87 11.06
N THR A 126 9.86 8.92 12.00
CA THR A 126 8.86 9.99 12.11
C THR A 126 9.54 11.33 12.43
N PRO A 127 9.44 12.35 11.56
CA PRO A 127 9.92 13.70 11.88
C PRO A 127 9.15 14.31 13.06
N ALA A 128 9.76 15.27 13.77
CA ALA A 128 9.03 16.12 14.71
C ALA A 128 8.06 17.07 13.98
N GLY A 129 7.01 17.54 14.66
CA GLY A 129 6.02 18.45 14.08
C GLY A 129 6.62 19.77 13.57
N GLY A 130 6.00 20.37 12.55
CA GLY A 130 6.49 21.59 11.89
C GLY A 130 7.78 21.43 11.07
N ASN A 131 8.27 20.20 10.84
CA ASN A 131 9.46 19.97 10.02
C ASN A 131 9.20 20.28 8.54
N ASN A 132 10.02 21.16 7.95
CA ASN A 132 9.90 21.62 6.56
C ASN A 132 11.07 21.17 5.65
N SER A 133 11.79 20.12 6.04
CA SER A 133 12.90 19.57 5.26
C SER A 133 12.40 18.71 4.08
N THR A 134 13.33 18.29 3.22
CA THR A 134 13.05 17.40 2.07
C THR A 134 12.97 15.91 2.45
N ARG A 135 12.82 15.58 3.74
CA ARG A 135 12.70 14.19 4.23
C ARG A 135 11.35 13.59 3.87
N ILE A 136 11.27 12.26 3.83
CA ILE A 136 10.02 11.52 3.65
C ILE A 136 9.05 11.82 4.80
N ALA A 137 7.83 12.26 4.46
CA ALA A 137 6.73 12.39 5.41
C ALA A 137 6.12 11.00 5.70
N THR A 138 6.18 10.57 6.96
CA THR A 138 5.56 9.31 7.40
C THR A 138 4.06 9.50 7.65
N THR A 139 3.28 8.43 7.61
CA THR A 139 1.84 8.46 7.94
C THR A 139 1.59 8.96 9.36
N ALA A 140 2.43 8.59 10.33
CA ALA A 140 2.36 9.07 11.71
C ALA A 140 2.61 10.58 11.81
N PHE A 141 3.55 11.12 11.03
CA PHE A 141 3.80 12.57 10.97
C PHE A 141 2.61 13.32 10.39
N VAL A 142 2.08 12.86 9.24
CA VAL A 142 0.91 13.49 8.61
C VAL A 142 -0.30 13.46 9.55
N LEU A 143 -0.57 12.33 10.21
CA LEU A 143 -1.66 12.22 11.16
C LEU A 143 -1.46 13.14 12.37
N GLY A 144 -0.23 13.25 12.89
CA GLY A 144 0.11 14.18 13.96
C GLY A 144 -0.10 15.64 13.59
N GLU A 145 0.32 16.07 12.39
CA GLU A 145 0.12 17.45 11.93
C GLU A 145 -1.36 17.75 11.64
N ILE A 146 -2.12 16.81 11.08
CA ILE A 146 -3.58 16.95 10.93
C ILE A 146 -4.24 17.06 12.30
N ALA A 147 -3.86 16.22 13.26
CA ALA A 147 -4.38 16.31 14.63
C ALA A 147 -3.97 17.62 15.31
N ASN A 148 -2.79 18.16 15.02
CA ASN A 148 -2.38 19.48 15.49
C ASN A 148 -3.23 20.59 14.85
N ILE A 149 -3.57 20.49 13.57
CA ILE A 149 -4.46 21.45 12.89
C ILE A 149 -5.90 21.35 13.42
N VAL A 150 -6.40 20.14 13.63
CA VAL A 150 -7.76 19.86 14.13
C VAL A 150 -7.87 20.08 15.64
N GLY A 151 -6.79 19.87 16.41
CA GLY A 151 -6.73 20.15 17.84
C GLY A 151 -6.39 21.62 18.15
N ALA A 152 -5.73 22.32 17.22
CA ALA A 152 -5.62 23.78 17.23
C ALA A 152 -6.82 24.46 16.54
N ALA A 153 -7.78 23.67 16.03
CA ALA A 153 -9.08 24.19 15.68
C ALA A 153 -9.66 24.83 16.94
N PRO A 154 -9.91 26.14 16.97
CA PRO A 154 -10.38 26.80 18.18
C PRO A 154 -11.68 26.14 18.64
N ASP A 155 -12.01 26.22 19.94
CA ASP A 155 -13.26 25.71 20.55
C ASP A 155 -14.53 26.05 19.74
N SER A 156 -14.46 27.08 18.89
CA SER A 156 -15.45 27.41 17.87
C SER A 156 -15.82 26.28 16.90
N LEU A 157 -14.89 25.38 16.52
CA LEU A 157 -15.18 24.26 15.62
C LEU A 157 -15.87 23.09 16.37
N ASN A 158 -15.54 22.85 17.64
CA ASN A 158 -16.35 22.01 18.53
C ASN A 158 -17.76 22.61 18.71
N SER A 159 -17.85 23.93 18.83
CA SER A 159 -19.12 24.66 18.94
C SER A 159 -19.95 24.61 17.64
N PHE A 160 -19.33 24.46 16.46
CA PHE A 160 -20.07 24.30 15.20
C PHE A 160 -20.73 22.93 15.08
N GLN A 161 -20.07 21.86 15.55
CA GLN A 161 -20.71 20.54 15.64
C GLN A 161 -21.84 20.56 16.67
N GLU A 162 -21.60 21.13 17.86
CA GLU A 162 -22.65 21.30 18.87
C GLU A 162 -23.82 22.14 18.35
N PHE A 163 -23.57 23.15 17.50
CA PHE A 163 -24.61 23.95 16.85
C PHE A 163 -25.39 23.15 15.81
N ALA A 164 -24.73 22.34 14.97
CA ALA A 164 -25.39 21.47 14.00
C ALA A 164 -26.27 20.42 14.71
N ASP A 165 -25.75 19.81 15.78
CA ASP A 165 -26.49 18.86 16.61
C ASP A 165 -27.66 19.53 17.33
N ALA A 166 -27.48 20.76 17.84
CA ALA A 166 -28.54 21.53 18.49
C ALA A 166 -29.66 21.96 17.53
N LEU A 167 -29.34 22.15 16.23
CA LEU A 167 -30.33 22.36 15.17
C LEU A 167 -30.91 21.05 14.62
N GLY A 168 -30.52 19.89 15.17
CA GLY A 168 -31.02 18.57 14.79
C GLY A 168 -30.58 18.11 13.41
N GLU A 169 -29.43 18.59 12.93
CA GLU A 169 -28.90 18.32 11.59
C GLU A 169 -29.89 18.63 10.45
N ASP A 170 -30.88 19.53 10.67
CA ASP A 170 -31.94 19.81 9.71
C ASP A 170 -31.41 20.64 8.52
N PRO A 171 -31.31 20.07 7.29
CA PRO A 171 -30.84 20.80 6.11
C PRO A 171 -31.77 21.95 5.70
N ASN A 172 -33.02 21.92 6.18
CA ASN A 172 -34.07 22.87 5.85
C ASN A 172 -34.58 23.59 7.10
N PHE A 173 -33.74 23.79 8.13
CA PHE A 173 -34.12 24.43 9.40
C PHE A 173 -35.01 25.67 9.23
N ALA A 174 -34.68 26.55 8.28
CA ALA A 174 -35.48 27.72 7.97
C ALA A 174 -36.91 27.38 7.54
N THR A 175 -37.09 26.40 6.64
CA THR A 175 -38.40 25.92 6.19
C THR A 175 -39.16 25.25 7.32
N THR A 176 -38.49 24.44 8.14
CA THR A 176 -39.10 23.76 9.29
C THR A 176 -39.64 24.75 10.31
N ILE A 177 -38.83 25.74 10.68
CA ILE A 177 -39.23 26.80 11.62
C ILE A 177 -40.31 27.68 11.02
N LEU A 178 -40.21 28.06 9.74
CA LEU A 178 -41.25 28.84 9.07
C LEU A 178 -42.58 28.08 9.01
N GLY A 179 -42.56 26.77 8.74
CA GLY A 179 -43.74 25.92 8.76
C GLY A 179 -44.37 25.84 10.16
N ALA A 180 -43.54 25.63 11.19
CA ALA A 180 -44.01 25.61 12.58
C ALA A 180 -44.63 26.96 12.99
N LEU A 181 -44.01 28.08 12.61
CA LEU A 181 -44.51 29.42 12.91
C LEU A 181 -45.81 29.75 12.15
N ALA A 182 -45.94 29.32 10.89
CA ALA A 182 -47.18 29.52 10.12
C ALA A 182 -48.40 28.92 10.84
N THR A 183 -48.25 27.72 11.42
CA THR A 183 -49.33 27.08 12.20
C THR A 183 -49.64 27.77 13.54
N LYS A 184 -48.78 28.69 14.00
CA LYS A 184 -49.03 29.48 15.23
C LYS A 184 -49.77 30.79 14.95
N ALA A 185 -49.75 31.28 13.71
CA ALA A 185 -50.32 32.57 13.33
C ALA A 185 -51.76 32.47 12.80
N GLU A 186 -52.18 31.30 12.31
CA GLU A 186 -53.48 31.12 11.67
C GLU A 186 -54.62 30.99 12.69
N LYS A 187 -55.12 32.13 13.13
CA LYS A 187 -56.57 32.32 13.19
C LYS A 187 -56.89 33.61 12.48
N ASP A 188 -57.64 33.52 11.39
CA ASP A 188 -58.26 34.70 10.81
C ASP A 188 -59.20 35.25 11.88
N ARG A 189 -58.76 36.32 12.55
CA ARG A 189 -59.43 36.85 13.74
C ARG A 189 -60.87 37.26 13.45
N VAL A 190 -61.26 37.46 12.18
CA VAL A 190 -62.64 37.73 11.75
C VAL A 190 -62.85 37.19 10.33
N ILE A 191 -63.79 36.25 10.15
CA ILE A 191 -64.44 36.03 8.85
C ILE A 191 -65.83 36.65 8.92
N ALA A 192 -66.12 37.55 7.98
CA ALA A 192 -67.43 38.19 7.85
C ALA A 192 -68.12 37.70 6.57
N ALA A 193 -69.29 37.09 6.70
CA ALA A 193 -70.19 36.85 5.58
C ALA A 193 -71.26 37.93 5.57
N ALA A 194 -71.45 38.60 4.42
CA ALA A 194 -72.46 39.63 4.23
C ALA A 194 -73.62 39.12 3.36
N GLY A 195 -74.86 39.52 3.70
CA GLY A 195 -76.04 39.25 2.85
C GLY A 195 -76.58 37.81 2.89
N THR A 196 -76.26 37.04 3.93
CA THR A 196 -76.60 35.61 4.03
C THR A 196 -77.97 35.33 4.66
N SER A 197 -78.50 34.14 4.40
CA SER A 197 -79.69 33.56 5.05
C SER A 197 -79.57 32.02 5.07
N GLY A 198 -80.51 31.32 5.73
CA GLY A 198 -80.51 29.86 5.81
C GLY A 198 -79.55 29.29 6.86
N THR A 199 -79.04 28.08 6.65
CA THR A 199 -78.11 27.44 7.60
C THR A 199 -76.70 27.97 7.41
N GLN A 200 -76.13 28.54 8.47
CA GLN A 200 -74.80 29.12 8.49
C GLN A 200 -73.99 28.48 9.62
N ALA A 201 -72.71 28.18 9.38
CA ALA A 201 -71.85 27.52 10.36
C ALA A 201 -70.52 28.27 10.50
N PRO A 202 -70.07 28.55 11.74
CA PRO A 202 -68.71 29.03 11.99
C PRO A 202 -67.69 27.91 11.78
N ASP A 203 -66.49 28.26 11.32
CA ASP A 203 -65.37 27.32 11.24
C ASP A 203 -64.46 27.49 12.46
N ALA A 204 -64.44 26.47 13.32
CA ALA A 204 -63.66 26.48 14.55
C ALA A 204 -62.16 26.33 14.31
N ASP A 205 -61.72 25.83 13.16
CA ASP A 205 -60.28 25.70 12.90
C ASP A 205 -59.66 27.04 12.45
N SER A 206 -60.45 27.91 11.81
CA SER A 206 -59.96 29.15 11.21
C SER A 206 -60.38 30.44 11.93
N THR A 207 -61.42 30.42 12.79
CA THR A 207 -61.98 31.66 13.37
C THR A 207 -62.20 31.62 14.89
N ASP A 208 -61.81 32.72 15.56
CA ASP A 208 -62.25 33.04 16.93
C ASP A 208 -63.43 34.02 16.96
N ILE A 209 -63.60 34.79 15.89
CA ILE A 209 -64.74 35.70 15.70
C ILE A 209 -65.39 35.40 14.36
N TRP A 210 -66.66 35.05 14.42
CA TRP A 210 -67.48 34.79 13.25
C TRP A 210 -68.56 35.85 13.14
N ALA A 211 -68.65 36.51 11.98
CA ALA A 211 -69.56 37.63 11.78
C ALA A 211 -70.53 37.37 10.62
N LEU A 212 -71.82 37.57 10.89
CA LEU A 212 -72.90 37.63 9.91
C LEU A 212 -73.44 39.05 9.90
N LEU A 213 -73.13 39.83 8.87
CA LEU A 213 -73.43 41.26 8.82
C LEU A 213 -74.39 41.56 7.67
N GLY A 214 -75.53 42.18 7.96
CA GLY A 214 -76.57 42.47 6.97
C GLY A 214 -77.35 41.21 6.56
N LEU A 215 -77.84 40.46 7.55
CA LEU A 215 -78.73 39.32 7.30
C LEU A 215 -79.99 39.75 6.52
N THR A 216 -80.24 39.08 5.40
CA THR A 216 -81.39 39.36 4.51
C THR A 216 -82.59 38.46 4.77
N GLY A 217 -82.45 37.48 5.67
CA GLY A 217 -83.49 36.52 6.02
C GLY A 217 -83.19 35.78 7.33
N ASN A 218 -84.08 34.87 7.70
CA ASN A 218 -83.91 34.04 8.90
C ASN A 218 -82.69 33.12 8.77
N VAL A 219 -82.04 32.85 9.89
CA VAL A 219 -80.82 32.04 9.94
C VAL A 219 -80.95 30.91 10.96
N THR A 220 -80.41 29.75 10.58
CA THR A 220 -80.12 28.67 11.51
C THR A 220 -78.61 28.60 11.71
N ILE A 221 -78.14 28.77 12.94
CA ILE A 221 -76.74 28.56 13.31
C ILE A 221 -76.52 27.05 13.40
N GLY A 222 -75.94 26.49 12.33
CA GLY A 222 -75.55 25.09 12.22
C GLY A 222 -74.38 24.73 13.14
N PRO A 223 -74.06 23.44 13.30
CA PRO A 223 -72.90 23.03 14.08
C PRO A 223 -71.64 23.68 13.52
N ALA A 224 -70.74 24.14 14.39
CA ALA A 224 -69.44 24.63 13.97
C ALA A 224 -68.70 23.52 13.21
N THR A 225 -68.01 23.88 12.13
CA THR A 225 -67.11 22.97 11.41
C THR A 225 -65.73 22.97 12.06
N GLY A 226 -64.86 22.05 11.64
CA GLY A 226 -63.50 21.92 12.18
C GLY A 226 -63.40 21.02 13.42
N SER A 227 -62.25 21.08 14.08
CA SER A 227 -61.88 20.25 15.25
C SER A 227 -61.62 21.12 16.48
N PRO A 228 -62.68 21.69 17.09
CA PRO A 228 -62.54 22.60 18.23
C PRO A 228 -61.81 21.93 19.40
N ARG A 229 -60.93 22.70 20.04
CA ARG A 229 -60.11 22.25 21.18
C ARG A 229 -60.73 22.68 22.50
N ASP A 230 -60.47 21.91 23.56
CA ASP A 230 -61.05 22.22 24.87
C ASP A 230 -60.72 23.65 25.31
N GLY A 231 -61.76 24.36 25.72
CA GLY A 231 -61.68 25.74 26.14
C GLY A 231 -61.47 26.77 25.03
N GLN A 232 -61.55 26.38 23.76
CA GLN A 232 -61.55 27.32 22.65
C GLN A 232 -62.73 28.28 22.74
N THR A 233 -62.50 29.55 22.42
CA THR A 233 -63.55 30.58 22.42
C THR A 233 -64.07 30.83 21.00
N LEU A 234 -65.34 31.16 20.90
CA LEU A 234 -65.97 31.65 19.68
C LEU A 234 -66.84 32.85 20.01
N LEU A 235 -66.59 33.98 19.36
CA LEU A 235 -67.44 35.16 19.44
C LEU A 235 -68.24 35.29 18.14
N MET A 236 -69.56 35.22 18.26
CA MET A 236 -70.46 35.46 17.14
C MET A 236 -70.93 36.91 17.17
N ARG A 237 -70.94 37.54 16.00
CA ARG A 237 -71.44 38.90 15.78
C ARG A 237 -72.48 38.88 14.67
N ILE A 238 -73.72 39.21 15.00
CA ILE A 238 -74.84 39.08 14.07
C ILE A 238 -75.57 40.41 13.96
N ARG A 239 -75.71 40.95 12.74
CA ARG A 239 -76.50 42.16 12.48
C ARG A 239 -77.41 41.92 11.28
N ASP A 240 -78.67 42.31 11.41
CA ASP A 240 -79.63 42.28 10.29
C ASP A 240 -79.55 43.54 9.41
N ASP A 241 -80.34 43.54 8.34
CA ASP A 241 -80.46 44.63 7.36
C ASP A 241 -81.48 45.72 7.77
N GLY A 242 -81.80 45.84 9.06
CA GLY A 242 -82.81 46.75 9.60
C GLY A 242 -84.18 46.08 9.80
N THR A 243 -84.30 44.78 9.54
CA THR A 243 -85.49 43.97 9.82
C THR A 243 -85.11 42.83 10.74
N ALA A 244 -85.79 42.69 11.88
CA ALA A 244 -85.56 41.59 12.82
C ALA A 244 -85.66 40.23 12.11
N ARG A 245 -84.65 39.37 12.30
CA ARG A 245 -84.56 38.03 11.71
C ARG A 245 -84.65 36.98 12.80
N SER A 246 -85.38 35.90 12.53
CA SER A 246 -85.42 34.76 13.45
C SER A 246 -84.07 34.03 13.45
N LEU A 247 -83.64 33.63 14.63
CA LEU A 247 -82.43 32.85 14.89
C LEU A 247 -82.81 31.48 15.45
N ALA A 248 -82.35 30.42 14.80
CA ALA A 248 -82.44 29.06 15.30
C ALA A 248 -81.04 28.51 15.60
N TRP A 249 -80.91 27.69 16.63
CA TRP A 249 -79.62 27.18 17.09
C TRP A 249 -79.56 25.66 16.98
N HIS A 250 -78.46 25.14 16.44
CA HIS A 250 -78.18 23.72 16.47
C HIS A 250 -77.96 23.22 17.91
N SER A 251 -78.25 21.94 18.16
CA SER A 251 -78.17 21.32 19.50
C SER A 251 -76.77 21.29 20.13
N SER A 252 -75.73 21.59 19.35
CA SER A 252 -74.35 21.73 19.81
C SER A 252 -74.11 23.00 20.62
N TYR A 253 -74.99 24.00 20.53
CA TYR A 253 -74.91 25.23 21.31
C TYR A 253 -75.77 25.09 22.57
N ARG A 254 -75.12 24.99 23.72
CA ARG A 254 -75.77 24.84 25.02
C ARG A 254 -75.86 26.20 25.71
N ALA A 255 -77.08 26.62 26.01
CA ALA A 255 -77.36 27.75 26.88
C ALA A 255 -76.85 27.49 28.31
N ILE A 256 -76.00 28.37 28.85
CA ILE A 256 -75.55 28.31 30.24
C ILE A 256 -76.13 29.50 31.02
N GLY A 257 -77.12 29.23 31.87
CA GLY A 257 -77.73 30.23 32.75
C GLY A 257 -78.69 31.22 32.07
N PHE A 258 -78.73 31.30 30.74
CA PHE A 258 -79.57 32.22 29.97
C PHE A 258 -80.03 31.58 28.65
N PRO A 259 -81.25 31.88 28.16
CA PRO A 259 -81.71 31.38 26.87
C PRO A 259 -80.88 31.99 25.72
N LEU A 260 -80.68 31.21 24.66
CA LEU A 260 -80.10 31.74 23.42
C LEU A 260 -81.10 32.68 22.73
N PRO A 261 -80.65 33.79 22.12
CA PRO A 261 -81.51 34.70 21.39
C PRO A 261 -82.25 33.99 20.25
N ASP A 262 -83.56 34.24 20.12
CA ASP A 262 -84.43 33.68 19.09
C ASP A 262 -84.70 34.64 17.92
N ALA A 263 -84.29 35.91 18.05
CA ALA A 263 -84.31 36.90 16.99
C ALA A 263 -83.20 37.95 17.14
N THR A 264 -82.87 38.64 16.04
CA THR A 264 -82.06 39.85 16.06
C THR A 264 -82.90 41.08 16.40
N GLU A 265 -82.26 42.13 16.91
CA GLU A 265 -82.86 43.46 17.03
C GLU A 265 -82.56 44.29 15.77
N PRO A 266 -83.57 44.94 15.15
CA PRO A 266 -83.40 45.68 13.90
C PRO A 266 -82.18 46.61 13.89
N GLY A 267 -81.23 46.35 12.99
CA GLY A 267 -80.03 47.14 12.76
C GLY A 267 -78.96 47.06 13.85
N LYS A 268 -79.21 46.35 14.96
CA LYS A 268 -78.28 46.24 16.09
C LYS A 268 -77.35 45.03 15.92
N LEU A 269 -76.14 45.16 16.46
CA LEU A 269 -75.18 44.06 16.47
C LEU A 269 -75.35 43.24 17.75
N LEU A 270 -75.71 41.98 17.57
CA LEU A 270 -75.82 40.98 18.61
C LEU A 270 -74.47 40.28 18.81
N TYR A 271 -73.96 40.31 20.04
CA TYR A 271 -72.75 39.61 20.44
C TYR A 271 -73.10 38.39 21.27
N ILE A 272 -72.54 37.24 20.89
CA ILE A 272 -72.74 35.98 21.61
C ILE A 272 -71.39 35.28 21.71
N GLY A 273 -70.88 35.15 22.93
CA GLY A 273 -69.67 34.39 23.20
C GLY A 273 -70.00 32.94 23.56
N GLY A 274 -69.12 32.02 23.19
CA GLY A 274 -69.19 30.64 23.66
C GLY A 274 -67.80 30.07 23.88
N LYS A 275 -67.73 29.03 24.71
CA LYS A 275 -66.51 28.26 24.95
C LYS A 275 -66.75 26.78 24.66
N TRP A 276 -65.87 26.15 23.90
CA TRP A 276 -65.97 24.74 23.61
C TRP A 276 -65.65 23.92 24.86
N ASN A 277 -66.53 22.96 25.15
CA ASN A 277 -66.36 21.96 26.18
C ASN A 277 -66.18 20.61 25.50
N ALA A 278 -64.93 20.11 25.50
CA ALA A 278 -64.59 18.87 24.82
C ALA A 278 -65.19 17.64 25.51
N GLY A 279 -65.52 17.72 26.81
CA GLY A 279 -66.12 16.62 27.56
C GLY A 279 -67.53 16.27 27.08
N ASP A 280 -68.32 17.29 26.73
CA ASP A 280 -69.70 17.12 26.25
C ASP A 280 -69.84 17.30 24.73
N ALA A 281 -68.76 17.66 24.04
CA ALA A 281 -68.76 18.06 22.63
C ALA A 281 -69.79 19.16 22.32
N LYS A 282 -69.83 20.19 23.16
CA LYS A 282 -70.78 21.32 23.04
C LYS A 282 -70.09 22.67 23.22
N TRP A 283 -70.66 23.68 22.57
CA TRP A 283 -70.35 25.08 22.83
C TRP A 283 -71.18 25.56 24.01
N ASP A 284 -70.52 25.87 25.11
CA ASP A 284 -71.12 26.51 26.29
C ASP A 284 -71.26 28.00 26.01
N MET A 285 -72.49 28.41 25.69
CA MET A 285 -72.81 29.75 25.27
C MET A 285 -73.03 30.65 26.50
N LEU A 286 -72.36 31.80 26.47
CA LEU A 286 -72.40 32.85 27.47
C LEU A 286 -73.51 33.87 27.13
N PRO A 287 -73.88 34.77 28.07
CA PRO A 287 -74.95 35.73 27.85
C PRO A 287 -74.74 36.56 26.58
N ALA A 288 -75.81 36.73 25.83
CA ALA A 288 -75.84 37.56 24.64
C ALA A 288 -76.20 39.02 24.99
N ALA A 289 -75.64 39.98 24.26
CA ALA A 289 -76.01 41.39 24.39
C ALA A 289 -76.05 42.07 23.00
N SER A 290 -77.01 42.97 22.81
CA SER A 290 -77.13 43.83 21.63
C SER A 290 -76.53 45.22 21.93
N GLU A 291 -75.92 45.85 20.94
CA GLU A 291 -75.52 47.28 21.04
C GLU A 291 -76.74 48.18 21.31
N GLU A 292 -76.57 49.23 22.13
CA GLU A 292 -77.62 50.22 22.43
C GLU A 292 -78.06 51.03 21.21
#